data_AF-A0A1G1NYL6-F1
#
_entry.id   AF-A0A1G1NYL6-F1
#
_cell.length_a   1.000
_cell.length_b   1.000
_cell.length_c   1.000
_cell.angle_alpha   90.00
_cell.angle_beta   90.00
_cell.angle_gamma   90.00
#
_symmetry.space_group_name_H-M   'P 1'
#
loop_
_entity.id
_entity.type
_entity.pdbx_description
1 polymer ?
#
loop_
_entity_poly.entity_id
_entity_poly.type
_entity_poly.pdbx_seq_one_letter_code
_entity_poly.pdbx_strand_id
1 'polypeptide(L)'
;MVLAARLLDSSGLDVGAAMYSVIPVIDQKPAHFHRVYAHILENQPDFLDVTIELFGRPEVAKRDFAGLGKFVSEKAAQLQKEFDSTPAGDAKKRMKLEKRIYAFTRISEEAPGFLKLLDDARDVVGDERVTKISTDKLSAAVSLLSHTYFDTYNNPVQIFLPGCSLCSAQWDFWSKIDYMKFRGDFYKPENIVPFRKEIAKSKVWDIKLKPEALMKALIIRLGEMGQPAIPYEVVDMGVRDFLRYMNVNEYQRADNELKFLCDLENEIANIIYKKFARVV
;
A
#
# COMPACT_ATOMS: atom_id res chain seq x y z
N MET A 1 3.32 -7.12 -2.35
CA MET A 1 3.28 -8.29 -1.48
C MET A 1 4.68 -8.76 -1.08
N VAL A 2 5.56 -9.21 -1.99
CA VAL A 2 6.92 -9.69 -1.60
C VAL A 2 7.70 -8.68 -0.75
N LEU A 3 7.81 -7.43 -1.20
CA LEU A 3 8.50 -6.38 -0.43
C LEU A 3 7.79 -6.04 0.88
N ALA A 4 6.43 -6.04 0.88
CA ALA A 4 5.65 -5.82 2.09
C ALA A 4 5.86 -6.94 3.12
N ALA A 5 5.88 -8.20 2.70
CA ALA A 5 6.17 -9.33 3.57
C ALA A 5 7.55 -9.21 4.21
N ARG A 6 8.57 -8.77 3.45
CA ARG A 6 9.92 -8.53 3.99
C ARG A 6 9.98 -7.37 4.98
N LEU A 7 9.26 -6.27 4.73
CA LEU A 7 9.13 -5.17 5.69
C LEU A 7 8.45 -5.61 6.99
N LEU A 8 7.37 -6.39 6.89
CA LEU A 8 6.64 -6.92 8.04
C LEU A 8 7.55 -7.82 8.90
N ASP A 9 8.25 -8.75 8.26
CA ASP A 9 9.17 -9.67 8.95
C ASP A 9 10.32 -8.90 9.65
N SER A 10 10.93 -7.92 8.96
CA SER A 10 11.97 -7.04 9.52
C SER A 10 11.47 -6.17 10.68
N SER A 11 10.15 -5.96 10.77
CA SER A 11 9.50 -5.19 11.84
C SER A 11 8.94 -6.07 12.96
N GLY A 12 9.11 -7.41 12.87
CA GLY A 12 8.53 -8.36 13.82
C GLY A 12 6.99 -8.42 13.77
N LEU A 13 6.39 -8.05 12.65
CA LEU A 13 4.95 -8.02 12.41
C LEU A 13 4.46 -9.30 11.71
N ASP A 14 3.15 -9.49 11.66
CA ASP A 14 2.55 -10.65 10.99
C ASP A 14 2.63 -10.51 9.47
N VAL A 15 3.47 -11.34 8.84
CA VAL A 15 3.67 -11.37 7.38
C VAL A 15 2.41 -11.69 6.59
N GLY A 16 1.39 -12.29 7.22
CA GLY A 16 0.07 -12.50 6.65
C GLY A 16 -0.63 -11.20 6.25
N ALA A 17 -0.22 -10.06 6.81
CA ALA A 17 -0.69 -8.75 6.41
C ALA A 17 -0.10 -8.26 5.07
N ALA A 18 0.81 -8.99 4.42
CA ALA A 18 1.35 -8.58 3.11
C ALA A 18 0.26 -8.42 2.04
N MET A 19 -0.90 -9.05 2.24
CA MET A 19 -2.11 -8.89 1.46
C MET A 19 -2.57 -7.43 1.34
N TYR A 20 -2.47 -6.61 2.39
CA TYR A 20 -2.96 -5.23 2.37
C TYR A 20 -2.18 -4.34 1.40
N SER A 21 -0.98 -4.76 0.98
CA SER A 21 -0.15 -4.06 0.00
C SER A 21 -0.72 -4.10 -1.43
N VAL A 22 -1.88 -4.68 -1.71
CA VAL A 22 -2.49 -4.63 -3.05
C VAL A 22 -3.78 -3.82 -3.08
N ILE A 23 -4.23 -3.30 -1.94
CA ILE A 23 -5.43 -2.47 -1.85
C ILE A 23 -5.34 -1.26 -2.79
N PRO A 24 -4.21 -0.56 -2.97
CA PRO A 24 -4.22 0.59 -3.88
C PRO A 24 -4.43 0.24 -5.37
N VAL A 25 -4.47 -1.07 -5.69
CA VAL A 25 -4.77 -1.59 -7.01
C VAL A 25 -6.29 -1.77 -7.25
N ILE A 26 -7.15 -1.52 -6.25
CA ILE A 26 -8.62 -1.66 -6.39
C ILE A 26 -9.25 -0.77 -7.47
N ASP A 27 -8.55 0.26 -7.92
CA ASP A 27 -9.03 1.22 -8.93
C ASP A 27 -8.68 0.79 -10.37
N GLN A 28 -8.36 -0.49 -10.61
CA GLN A 28 -8.10 -0.99 -11.97
C GLN A 28 -9.31 -0.87 -12.91
N LYS A 29 -10.54 -0.93 -12.37
CA LYS A 29 -11.79 -0.77 -13.13
C LYS A 29 -12.84 -0.07 -12.25
N PRO A 30 -13.61 0.92 -12.72
CA PRO A 30 -13.39 1.70 -13.94
C PRO A 30 -12.16 2.61 -13.79
N ALA A 31 -11.48 2.84 -14.91
CA ALA A 31 -10.23 3.59 -15.00
C ALA A 31 -10.30 5.06 -14.51
N HIS A 32 -11.45 5.59 -14.12
CA HIS A 32 -11.64 7.01 -13.78
C HIS A 32 -10.85 7.47 -12.55
N PHE A 33 -10.61 6.60 -11.56
CA PHE A 33 -9.84 6.93 -10.36
C PHE A 33 -8.36 6.51 -10.44
N HIS A 34 -8.00 5.77 -11.49
CA HIS A 34 -6.68 5.23 -11.85
C HIS A 34 -5.59 5.35 -10.76
N ARG A 35 -5.69 4.53 -9.70
CA ARG A 35 -4.72 4.45 -8.59
C ARG A 35 -4.50 5.72 -7.78
N VAL A 36 -5.05 6.87 -8.18
CA VAL A 36 -4.87 8.12 -7.43
C VAL A 36 -5.62 8.04 -6.12
N TYR A 37 -6.86 7.55 -6.14
CA TYR A 37 -7.75 7.64 -4.99
C TYR A 37 -7.27 6.81 -3.79
N ALA A 38 -6.89 5.55 -4.02
CA ALA A 38 -6.45 4.66 -2.95
C ALA A 38 -5.00 4.91 -2.45
N HIS A 39 -4.18 5.64 -3.21
CA HIS A 39 -2.86 6.07 -2.74
C HIS A 39 -2.90 7.22 -1.73
N ILE A 40 -3.97 8.03 -1.74
CA ILE A 40 -4.10 9.20 -0.88
C ILE A 40 -4.10 8.79 0.60
N LEU A 41 -3.19 9.37 1.38
CA LEU A 41 -2.98 9.05 2.79
C LEU A 41 -4.25 9.27 3.62
N GLU A 42 -5.02 10.32 3.34
CA GLU A 42 -6.28 10.62 4.03
C GLU A 42 -7.35 9.53 3.80
N ASN A 43 -7.31 8.82 2.67
CA ASN A 43 -8.30 7.79 2.34
C ASN A 43 -7.90 6.40 2.84
N GLN A 44 -6.60 6.15 3.06
CA GLN A 44 -6.08 4.84 3.46
C GLN A 44 -6.75 4.27 4.73
N PRO A 45 -7.05 5.05 5.79
CA PRO A 45 -7.79 4.57 6.96
C PRO A 45 -9.12 3.88 6.63
N ASP A 46 -9.92 4.47 5.74
CA ASP A 46 -11.24 3.91 5.38
C ASP A 46 -11.08 2.58 4.63
N PHE A 47 -10.10 2.50 3.72
CA PHE A 47 -9.80 1.26 3.00
C PHE A 47 -9.25 0.17 3.90
N LEU A 48 -8.39 0.55 4.84
CA LEU A 48 -7.77 -0.38 5.77
C LEU A 48 -8.83 -1.02 6.68
N ASP A 49 -9.69 -0.21 7.31
CA ASP A 49 -10.75 -0.70 8.19
C ASP A 49 -11.71 -1.65 7.44
N VAL A 50 -12.11 -1.27 6.20
CA VAL A 50 -12.99 -2.10 5.38
C VAL A 50 -12.31 -3.40 4.95
N THR A 51 -11.04 -3.36 4.57
CA THR A 51 -10.32 -4.58 4.16
C THR A 51 -10.11 -5.52 5.34
N ILE A 52 -9.82 -4.99 6.55
CA ILE A 52 -9.74 -5.81 7.77
C ILE A 52 -11.09 -6.48 8.05
N GLU A 53 -12.20 -5.74 7.98
CA GLU A 53 -13.54 -6.30 8.18
C GLU A 53 -13.84 -7.40 7.15
N LEU A 54 -13.53 -7.15 5.88
CA LEU A 54 -13.84 -8.05 4.77
C LEU A 54 -12.94 -9.30 4.78
N PHE A 55 -11.64 -9.15 5.03
CA PHE A 55 -10.69 -10.28 5.02
C PHE A 55 -10.65 -11.06 6.33
N GLY A 56 -11.20 -10.53 7.42
CA GLY A 56 -11.49 -11.30 8.63
C GLY A 56 -12.67 -12.28 8.49
N ARG A 57 -13.36 -12.28 7.34
CA ARG A 57 -14.52 -13.12 7.09
C ARG A 57 -14.15 -14.58 6.77
N PRO A 58 -14.91 -15.57 7.28
CA PRO A 58 -14.72 -16.98 6.92
C PRO A 58 -14.84 -17.25 5.42
N GLU A 59 -15.66 -16.48 4.71
CA GLU A 59 -15.86 -16.59 3.27
C GLU A 59 -14.55 -16.37 2.49
N VAL A 60 -13.71 -15.43 2.93
CA VAL A 60 -12.41 -15.16 2.31
C VAL A 60 -11.45 -16.32 2.53
N ALA A 61 -11.36 -16.83 3.76
CA ALA A 61 -10.52 -17.99 4.08
C ALA A 61 -10.94 -19.24 3.30
N LYS A 62 -12.24 -19.42 3.07
CA LYS A 62 -12.81 -20.53 2.29
C LYS A 62 -12.81 -20.29 0.77
N ARG A 63 -12.42 -19.09 0.32
CA ARG A 63 -12.55 -18.63 -1.07
C ARG A 63 -13.99 -18.75 -1.61
N ASP A 64 -14.97 -18.56 -0.74
CA ASP A 64 -16.39 -18.50 -1.09
C ASP A 64 -16.76 -17.08 -1.56
N PHE A 65 -16.45 -16.78 -2.81
CA PHE A 65 -16.71 -15.45 -3.38
C PHE A 65 -18.21 -15.16 -3.58
N ALA A 66 -19.04 -16.21 -3.70
CA ALA A 66 -20.49 -16.03 -3.78
C ALA A 66 -21.06 -15.61 -2.42
N GLY A 67 -20.65 -16.28 -1.34
CA GLY A 67 -20.98 -15.89 0.03
C GLY A 67 -20.46 -14.50 0.38
N LEU A 68 -19.22 -14.18 -0.02
CA LEU A 68 -18.64 -12.86 0.17
C LEU A 68 -19.43 -11.76 -0.57
N GLY A 69 -19.80 -12.01 -1.83
CA GLY A 69 -20.60 -11.08 -2.63
C GLY A 69 -21.99 -10.82 -2.03
N LYS A 70 -22.62 -11.85 -1.45
CA LYS A 70 -23.89 -11.68 -0.72
C LYS A 70 -23.71 -10.78 0.51
N PHE A 71 -22.71 -11.04 1.34
CA PHE A 71 -22.40 -10.22 2.51
C PHE A 71 -22.16 -8.75 2.12
N VAL A 72 -21.33 -8.50 1.10
CA VAL A 72 -21.03 -7.15 0.62
C VAL A 72 -22.28 -6.45 0.10
N SER A 73 -23.14 -7.16 -0.63
CA SER A 73 -24.40 -6.60 -1.14
C SER A 73 -25.33 -6.17 0.01
N GLU A 74 -25.47 -7.00 1.05
CA GLU A 74 -26.27 -6.68 2.23
C GLU A 74 -25.69 -5.49 3.01
N LYS A 75 -24.36 -5.48 3.20
CA LYS A 75 -23.64 -4.41 3.90
C LYS A 75 -23.74 -3.07 3.15
N ALA A 76 -23.53 -3.09 1.83
CA ALA A 76 -23.64 -1.91 0.99
C ALA A 76 -25.07 -1.35 1.00
N ALA A 77 -26.10 -2.21 0.94
CA ALA A 77 -27.49 -1.78 1.04
C ALA A 77 -27.82 -1.16 2.41
N GLN A 78 -27.25 -1.69 3.50
CA GLN A 78 -27.40 -1.10 4.83
C GLN A 78 -26.76 0.30 4.89
N LEU A 79 -25.53 0.44 4.40
CA LEU A 79 -24.82 1.72 4.38
C LEU A 79 -25.51 2.75 3.47
N GLN A 80 -26.05 2.31 2.34
CA GLN A 80 -26.80 3.18 1.43
C GLN A 80 -28.06 3.72 2.10
N LYS A 81 -28.82 2.89 2.81
CA LYS A 81 -29.97 3.35 3.61
C LYS A 81 -29.57 4.37 4.66
N GLU A 82 -28.44 4.15 5.34
CA GLU A 82 -27.91 5.13 6.30
C GLU A 82 -27.54 6.45 5.62
N PHE A 83 -26.90 6.40 4.44
CA PHE A 83 -26.54 7.57 3.65
C PHE A 83 -27.77 8.37 3.22
N ASP A 84 -28.80 7.69 2.71
CA ASP A 84 -30.05 8.31 2.28
C ASP A 84 -30.79 8.98 3.45
N SER A 85 -30.72 8.39 4.64
CA SER A 85 -31.30 8.94 5.87
C SER A 85 -30.47 10.06 6.52
N THR A 86 -29.20 10.22 6.13
CA THR A 86 -28.30 11.21 6.74
C THR A 86 -28.59 12.60 6.16
N PRO A 87 -28.88 13.63 6.99
CA PRO A 87 -29.19 14.97 6.51
C PRO A 87 -28.10 15.54 5.58
N ALA A 88 -28.51 16.28 4.54
CA ALA A 88 -27.57 16.88 3.58
C ALA A 88 -26.55 17.82 4.23
N GLY A 89 -26.90 18.44 5.38
CA GLY A 89 -26.00 19.29 6.15
C GLY A 89 -24.86 18.54 6.87
N ASP A 90 -24.94 17.22 7.01
CA ASP A 90 -23.86 16.40 7.61
C ASP A 90 -22.93 15.83 6.51
N ALA A 91 -22.24 16.74 5.83
CA ALA A 91 -21.35 16.40 4.71
C ALA A 91 -20.25 15.39 5.10
N LYS A 92 -19.72 15.50 6.33
CA LYS A 92 -18.65 14.63 6.81
C LYS A 92 -19.13 13.18 6.98
N LYS A 93 -20.31 12.98 7.59
CA LYS A 93 -20.87 11.63 7.73
C LYS A 93 -21.25 11.03 6.38
N ARG A 94 -21.88 11.83 5.51
CA ARG A 94 -22.25 11.39 4.15
C ARG A 94 -21.03 10.93 3.35
N MET A 95 -19.96 11.75 3.34
CA MET A 95 -18.70 11.39 2.69
C MET A 95 -18.13 10.09 3.24
N LYS A 96 -18.08 9.92 4.57
CA LYS A 96 -17.58 8.68 5.18
C LYS A 96 -18.38 7.44 4.76
N LEU A 97 -19.71 7.54 4.70
CA LEU A 97 -20.56 6.44 4.25
C LEU A 97 -20.31 6.09 2.79
N GLU A 98 -20.20 7.09 1.92
CA GLU A 98 -19.90 6.92 0.49
C GLU A 98 -18.54 6.23 0.28
N LYS A 99 -17.48 6.68 0.97
CA LYS A 99 -16.15 6.03 0.93
C LYS A 99 -16.22 4.55 1.34
N ARG A 100 -16.98 4.23 2.39
CA ARG A 100 -17.13 2.84 2.86
C ARG A 100 -17.89 1.97 1.87
N ILE A 101 -19.00 2.46 1.30
CA ILE A 101 -19.78 1.74 0.27
C ILE A 101 -18.88 1.41 -0.92
N TYR A 102 -18.12 2.42 -1.37
CA TYR A 102 -17.16 2.28 -2.46
C TYR A 102 -16.11 1.20 -2.13
N ALA A 103 -15.45 1.31 -0.97
CA ALA A 103 -14.42 0.39 -0.54
C ALA A 103 -14.93 -1.07 -0.45
N PHE A 104 -16.10 -1.31 0.18
CA PHE A 104 -16.69 -2.65 0.30
C PHE A 104 -16.89 -3.28 -1.08
N THR A 105 -17.45 -2.51 -2.01
CA THR A 105 -17.74 -2.97 -3.37
C THR A 105 -16.45 -3.32 -4.10
N ARG A 106 -15.52 -2.37 -4.17
CA ARG A 106 -14.28 -2.52 -4.96
C ARG A 106 -13.33 -3.57 -4.41
N ILE A 107 -13.14 -3.62 -3.09
CA ILE A 107 -12.27 -4.64 -2.47
C ILE A 107 -12.85 -6.04 -2.67
N SER A 108 -14.17 -6.20 -2.57
CA SER A 108 -14.81 -7.50 -2.81
C SER A 108 -14.65 -7.98 -4.24
N GLU A 109 -14.79 -7.09 -5.22
CA GLU A 109 -14.65 -7.42 -6.65
C GLU A 109 -13.23 -7.88 -7.00
N GLU A 110 -12.22 -7.27 -6.38
CA GLU A 110 -10.80 -7.56 -6.63
C GLU A 110 -10.24 -8.68 -5.73
N ALA A 111 -10.96 -9.09 -4.68
CA ALA A 111 -10.54 -10.11 -3.73
C ALA A 111 -10.02 -11.41 -4.38
N PRO A 112 -10.65 -11.99 -5.43
CA PRO A 112 -10.12 -13.17 -6.10
C PRO A 112 -8.72 -12.95 -6.70
N GLY A 113 -8.50 -11.79 -7.32
CA GLY A 113 -7.21 -11.41 -7.89
C GLY A 113 -6.15 -11.21 -6.81
N PHE A 114 -6.52 -10.58 -5.70
CA PHE A 114 -5.63 -10.38 -4.57
C PHE A 114 -5.19 -11.68 -3.92
N LEU A 115 -6.12 -12.62 -3.71
CA LEU A 115 -5.79 -13.94 -3.16
C LEU A 115 -4.84 -14.74 -4.07
N LYS A 116 -4.99 -14.63 -5.40
CA LYS A 116 -4.04 -15.23 -6.33
C LYS A 116 -2.64 -14.62 -6.20
N LEU A 117 -2.53 -13.30 -6.07
CA LEU A 117 -1.25 -12.62 -5.87
C LEU A 117 -0.57 -13.02 -4.54
N LEU A 118 -1.36 -13.37 -3.52
CA LEU A 118 -0.87 -13.88 -2.24
C LEU A 118 -0.22 -15.25 -2.39
N ASP A 119 -0.86 -16.13 -3.16
CA ASP A 119 -0.32 -17.46 -3.46
C ASP A 119 1.03 -17.34 -4.19
N ASP A 120 1.12 -16.46 -5.20
CA ASP A 120 2.38 -16.19 -5.91
C ASP A 120 3.46 -15.61 -4.99
N ALA A 121 3.06 -14.77 -4.01
CA ALA A 121 3.99 -14.15 -3.06
C ALA A 121 4.57 -15.17 -2.07
N ARG A 122 3.76 -16.13 -1.61
CA ARG A 122 4.21 -17.23 -0.73
C ARG A 122 5.41 -17.95 -1.35
N ASP A 123 5.31 -18.33 -2.62
CA ASP A 123 6.33 -19.13 -3.30
C ASP A 123 7.66 -18.38 -3.46
N VAL A 124 7.61 -17.05 -3.58
CA VAL A 124 8.80 -16.20 -3.69
C VAL A 124 9.43 -15.92 -2.33
N VAL A 125 8.61 -15.62 -1.32
CA VAL A 125 9.09 -15.31 0.03
C VAL A 125 9.61 -16.57 0.73
N GLY A 126 9.00 -17.72 0.43
CA GLY A 126 9.31 -19.01 1.06
C GLY A 126 8.70 -19.15 2.46
N ASP A 127 7.57 -18.49 2.72
CA ASP A 127 6.92 -18.47 4.04
C ASP A 127 5.40 -18.71 3.91
N GLU A 128 4.95 -19.86 4.43
CA GLU A 128 3.53 -20.25 4.45
C GLU A 128 2.64 -19.27 5.24
N ARG A 129 3.20 -18.55 6.23
CA ARG A 129 2.46 -17.56 7.02
C ARG A 129 1.90 -16.44 6.15
N VAL A 130 2.51 -16.15 4.99
CA VAL A 130 2.01 -15.15 4.03
C VAL A 130 0.58 -15.45 3.59
N THR A 131 0.17 -16.72 3.50
CA THR A 131 -1.19 -17.11 3.09
C THR A 131 -2.22 -17.03 4.22
N LYS A 132 -1.78 -16.86 5.46
CA LYS A 132 -2.65 -16.72 6.63
C LYS A 132 -2.96 -15.25 6.83
N ILE A 133 -4.02 -14.77 6.17
CA ILE A 133 -4.35 -13.33 6.18
C ILE A 133 -4.52 -12.85 7.62
N SER A 134 -3.70 -11.89 8.00
CA SER A 134 -3.73 -11.29 9.33
C SER A 134 -4.81 -10.21 9.39
N THR A 135 -5.48 -10.07 10.53
CA THR A 135 -6.37 -8.93 10.81
C THR A 135 -5.73 -7.92 11.75
N ASP A 136 -4.43 -8.05 12.04
CA ASP A 136 -3.70 -7.10 12.87
C ASP A 136 -3.59 -5.73 12.17
N LYS A 137 -4.13 -4.71 12.81
CA LYS A 137 -4.26 -3.38 12.21
C LYS A 137 -2.90 -2.72 11.93
N LEU A 138 -1.92 -2.91 12.82
CA LEU A 138 -0.58 -2.33 12.67
C LEU A 138 0.16 -2.96 11.49
N SER A 139 0.14 -4.30 11.39
CA SER A 139 0.68 -5.06 10.27
C SER A 139 0.00 -4.66 8.95
N ALA A 140 -1.32 -4.54 8.95
CA ALA A 140 -2.07 -4.12 7.79
C ALA A 140 -1.71 -2.69 7.33
N ALA A 141 -1.54 -1.74 8.26
CA ALA A 141 -1.19 -0.36 7.97
C ALA A 141 0.21 -0.22 7.35
N VAL A 142 1.22 -0.90 7.92
CA VAL A 142 2.58 -0.94 7.38
C VAL A 142 2.59 -1.50 5.96
N SER A 143 1.84 -2.58 5.75
CA SER A 143 1.72 -3.23 4.45
C SER A 143 1.04 -2.33 3.41
N LEU A 144 -0.04 -1.63 3.76
CA LEU A 144 -0.72 -0.68 2.88
C LEU A 144 0.19 0.49 2.49
N LEU A 145 0.80 1.17 3.47
CA LEU A 145 1.72 2.29 3.22
C LEU A 145 2.91 1.88 2.34
N SER A 146 3.43 0.67 2.54
CA SER A 146 4.56 0.18 1.75
C SER A 146 4.23 0.11 0.26
N HIS A 147 2.99 -0.18 -0.12
CA HIS A 147 2.60 -0.19 -1.54
C HIS A 147 2.76 1.20 -2.14
N THR A 148 2.15 2.20 -1.53
CA THR A 148 2.19 3.59 -2.00
C THR A 148 3.64 4.08 -2.12
N TYR A 149 4.49 3.70 -1.16
CA TYR A 149 5.92 3.95 -1.23
C TYR A 149 6.61 3.23 -2.41
N PHE A 150 6.40 1.93 -2.61
CA PHE A 150 7.04 1.20 -3.72
C PHE A 150 6.47 1.54 -5.10
N ASP A 151 5.24 2.05 -5.19
CA ASP A 151 4.66 2.46 -6.47
C ASP A 151 5.36 3.69 -7.05
N THR A 152 6.11 4.45 -6.24
CA THR A 152 6.97 5.58 -6.69
C THR A 152 8.05 5.19 -7.71
N TYR A 153 8.43 3.90 -7.77
CA TYR A 153 9.30 3.38 -8.83
C TYR A 153 8.61 3.28 -10.18
N ASN A 154 7.28 3.18 -10.20
CA ASN A 154 6.49 2.85 -11.37
C ASN A 154 5.62 4.01 -11.86
N ASN A 155 5.11 4.83 -10.94
CA ASN A 155 4.19 5.92 -11.22
C ASN A 155 4.50 7.11 -10.28
N PRO A 156 4.18 8.34 -10.70
CA PRO A 156 4.18 9.47 -9.79
C PRO A 156 2.95 9.35 -8.86
N VAL A 157 3.14 9.54 -7.56
CA VAL A 157 2.12 9.30 -6.54
C VAL A 157 1.74 10.62 -5.86
N GLN A 158 0.44 10.94 -5.81
CA GLN A 158 -0.10 12.13 -5.14
C GLN A 158 -0.65 11.79 -3.75
N ILE A 159 0.21 11.32 -2.86
CA ILE A 159 -0.19 10.77 -1.55
C ILE A 159 -0.83 11.83 -0.62
N PHE A 160 -0.48 13.11 -0.76
CA PHE A 160 -0.92 14.18 0.14
C PHE A 160 -2.14 14.98 -0.35
N LEU A 161 -2.86 14.50 -1.36
CA LEU A 161 -4.14 15.12 -1.72
C LEU A 161 -5.16 15.00 -0.56
N PRO A 162 -6.09 15.96 -0.43
CA PRO A 162 -6.20 17.20 -1.20
C PRO A 162 -5.28 18.31 -0.69
N GLY A 163 -4.56 18.11 0.43
CA GLY A 163 -3.70 19.11 1.06
C GLY A 163 -2.51 19.56 0.21
N CYS A 164 -2.03 18.72 -0.71
CA CYS A 164 -1.01 19.05 -1.69
C CYS A 164 -1.16 18.20 -2.96
N SER A 165 -1.09 18.83 -4.14
CA SER A 165 -1.21 18.16 -5.44
C SER A 165 0.13 17.72 -6.04
N LEU A 166 1.24 17.99 -5.37
CA LEU A 166 2.58 17.62 -5.84
C LEU A 166 2.78 16.10 -5.77
N CYS A 167 3.55 15.56 -6.72
CA CYS A 167 3.79 14.13 -6.85
C CYS A 167 5.12 13.72 -6.21
N SER A 168 5.10 12.55 -5.58
CA SER A 168 6.27 11.80 -5.11
C SER A 168 6.65 10.76 -6.16
N ALA A 169 7.92 10.71 -6.57
CA ALA A 169 8.44 9.63 -7.41
C ALA A 169 9.93 9.42 -7.19
N GLN A 170 10.45 8.30 -7.68
CA GLN A 170 11.88 7.99 -7.70
C GLN A 170 12.59 8.71 -8.86
N TRP A 171 12.61 10.05 -8.84
CA TRP A 171 13.05 10.89 -9.96
C TRP A 171 14.47 10.61 -10.42
N ASP A 172 15.41 10.52 -9.48
CA ASP A 172 16.82 10.21 -9.77
C ASP A 172 16.97 8.83 -10.41
N PHE A 173 16.18 7.86 -9.95
CA PHE A 173 16.16 6.53 -10.54
C PHE A 173 15.62 6.57 -11.98
N TRP A 174 14.52 7.28 -12.24
CA TRP A 174 13.94 7.43 -13.58
C TRP A 174 14.87 8.12 -14.58
N SER A 175 15.70 9.05 -14.11
CA SER A 175 16.71 9.69 -14.95
C SER A 175 17.79 8.71 -15.46
N LYS A 176 18.02 7.61 -14.72
CA LYS A 176 19.08 6.63 -14.96
C LYS A 176 18.62 5.36 -15.68
N ILE A 177 17.31 5.14 -15.86
CA ILE A 177 16.75 3.99 -16.59
C ILE A 177 16.15 4.36 -17.94
N ASP A 178 16.17 3.42 -18.88
CA ASP A 178 15.27 3.46 -20.03
C ASP A 178 13.83 3.25 -19.53
N TYR A 179 13.15 4.37 -19.27
CA TYR A 179 11.83 4.37 -18.64
C TYR A 179 10.79 3.64 -19.48
N MET A 180 10.79 3.81 -20.80
CA MET A 180 9.81 3.16 -21.68
C MET A 180 10.02 1.65 -21.71
N LYS A 181 11.27 1.19 -21.80
CA LYS A 181 11.61 -0.22 -21.69
C LYS A 181 11.24 -0.78 -20.32
N PHE A 182 11.60 -0.09 -19.24
CA PHE A 182 11.27 -0.51 -17.88
C PHE A 182 9.76 -0.67 -17.69
N ARG A 183 8.95 0.34 -18.08
CA ARG A 183 7.49 0.29 -17.97
C ARG A 183 6.86 -0.81 -18.81
N GLY A 184 7.37 -1.07 -20.01
CA GLY A 184 6.86 -2.12 -20.90
C GLY A 184 7.26 -3.54 -20.51
N ASP A 185 8.45 -3.72 -19.93
CA ASP A 185 9.06 -5.03 -19.77
C ASP A 185 9.18 -5.49 -18.31
N PHE A 186 9.32 -4.59 -17.33
CA PHE A 186 9.70 -4.97 -15.96
C PHE A 186 8.75 -5.98 -15.34
N TYR A 187 7.45 -5.85 -15.59
CA TYR A 187 6.43 -6.74 -15.04
C TYR A 187 6.26 -8.06 -15.80
N LYS A 188 6.97 -8.27 -16.91
CA LYS A 188 6.98 -9.56 -17.60
C LYS A 188 7.66 -10.63 -16.73
N PRO A 189 7.20 -11.89 -16.72
CA PRO A 189 7.73 -12.95 -15.84
C PRO A 189 9.26 -13.09 -15.85
N GLU A 190 9.89 -12.97 -17.03
CA GLU A 190 11.33 -13.05 -17.23
C GLU A 190 12.14 -11.92 -16.58
N ASN A 191 11.47 -10.85 -16.11
CA ASN A 191 12.08 -9.69 -15.46
C ASN A 191 11.68 -9.61 -13.98
N ILE A 192 10.37 -9.68 -13.69
CA ILE A 192 9.86 -9.47 -12.34
C ILE A 192 10.19 -10.63 -11.41
N VAL A 193 10.21 -11.88 -11.90
CA VAL A 193 10.48 -13.05 -11.06
C VAL A 193 11.95 -13.07 -10.60
N PRO A 194 12.96 -12.88 -11.48
CA PRO A 194 14.34 -12.72 -11.03
C PRO A 194 14.54 -11.58 -10.05
N PHE A 195 13.99 -10.38 -10.34
CA PHE A 195 14.06 -9.24 -9.43
C PHE A 195 13.53 -9.59 -8.04
N ARG A 196 12.32 -10.16 -7.97
CA ARG A 196 11.67 -10.56 -6.72
C ARG A 196 12.51 -11.57 -5.92
N LYS A 197 13.08 -12.58 -6.58
CA LYS A 197 13.95 -13.57 -5.94
C LYS A 197 15.24 -12.97 -5.41
N GLU A 198 15.83 -12.04 -6.16
CA GLU A 198 17.07 -11.36 -5.79
C GLU A 198 16.85 -10.42 -4.60
N ILE A 199 15.89 -9.48 -4.71
CA ILE A 199 15.61 -8.53 -3.63
C ILE A 199 15.15 -9.25 -2.36
N ALA A 200 14.36 -10.32 -2.46
CA ALA A 200 13.92 -11.08 -1.30
C ALA A 200 15.07 -11.78 -0.54
N LYS A 201 16.25 -11.95 -1.15
CA LYS A 201 17.44 -12.54 -0.53
C LYS A 201 18.50 -11.49 -0.14
N SER A 202 18.24 -10.21 -0.40
CA SER A 202 19.19 -9.16 -0.08
C SER A 202 19.40 -9.03 1.42
N LYS A 203 20.63 -8.72 1.84
CA LYS A 203 20.98 -8.45 3.24
C LYS A 203 20.41 -7.14 3.77
N VAL A 204 19.82 -6.30 2.90
CA VAL A 204 19.16 -5.07 3.33
C VAL A 204 18.04 -5.33 4.35
N TRP A 205 17.45 -6.53 4.32
CA TRP A 205 16.42 -6.97 5.27
C TRP A 205 16.97 -7.46 6.61
N ASP A 206 18.29 -7.60 6.78
CA ASP A 206 18.92 -8.06 8.03
C ASP A 206 18.98 -6.94 9.08
N ILE A 207 17.81 -6.38 9.40
CA ILE A 207 17.63 -5.25 10.31
C ILE A 207 16.34 -5.43 11.12
N LYS A 208 16.33 -4.89 12.33
CA LYS A 208 15.13 -4.80 13.17
C LYS A 208 14.56 -3.39 13.11
N LEU A 209 13.37 -3.26 12.54
CA LEU A 209 12.66 -1.98 12.39
C LEU A 209 11.59 -1.83 13.48
N LYS A 210 11.31 -0.59 13.90
CA LYS A 210 10.16 -0.29 14.74
C LYS A 210 8.94 0.03 13.85
N PRO A 211 7.82 -0.71 13.96
CA PRO A 211 6.63 -0.51 13.11
C PRO A 211 6.13 0.93 13.01
N GLU A 212 5.97 1.61 14.14
CA GLU A 212 5.41 2.95 14.20
C GLU A 212 6.38 3.99 13.62
N ALA A 213 7.68 3.80 13.87
CA ALA A 213 8.72 4.62 13.26
C ALA A 213 8.83 4.38 11.75
N LEU A 214 8.60 3.15 11.29
CA LEU A 214 8.61 2.79 9.87
C LEU A 214 7.44 3.45 9.12
N MET A 215 6.23 3.43 9.68
CA MET A 215 5.09 4.15 9.09
C MET A 215 5.42 5.64 8.93
N LYS A 216 5.98 6.26 9.97
CA LYS A 216 6.44 7.65 9.90
C LYS A 216 7.53 7.86 8.84
N ALA A 217 8.53 6.99 8.78
CA ALA A 217 9.62 7.07 7.81
C ALA A 217 9.13 6.96 6.37
N LEU A 218 8.19 6.05 6.08
CA LEU A 218 7.58 5.90 4.76
C LEU A 218 6.90 7.19 4.30
N ILE A 219 6.11 7.82 5.18
CA ILE A 219 5.41 9.07 4.87
C ILE A 219 6.40 10.23 4.67
N ILE A 220 7.44 10.33 5.52
CA ILE A 220 8.50 11.34 5.38
C ILE A 220 9.24 11.16 4.05
N ARG A 221 9.70 9.95 3.72
CA ARG A 221 10.39 9.68 2.45
C ARG A 221 9.53 10.03 1.24
N LEU A 222 8.23 9.70 1.29
CA LEU A 222 7.29 10.12 0.25
C LEU A 222 7.21 11.64 0.11
N GLY A 223 7.22 12.40 1.20
CA GLY A 223 7.32 13.86 1.17
C GLY A 223 8.62 14.37 0.55
N GLU A 224 9.75 13.77 0.93
CA GLU A 224 11.09 14.11 0.43
C GLU A 224 11.29 13.78 -1.06
N MET A 225 10.55 12.80 -1.58
CA MET A 225 10.50 12.45 -3.01
C MET A 225 9.62 13.40 -3.83
N GLY A 226 9.03 14.43 -3.22
CA GLY A 226 8.24 15.43 -3.92
C GLY A 226 9.09 16.27 -4.88
N GLN A 227 8.67 16.38 -6.15
CA GLN A 227 9.28 17.34 -7.08
C GLN A 227 8.20 18.13 -7.85
N PRO A 228 8.02 19.45 -7.59
CA PRO A 228 8.67 20.27 -6.56
C PRO A 228 8.49 19.76 -5.12
N ALA A 229 9.29 20.29 -4.19
CA ALA A 229 9.27 19.86 -2.79
C ALA A 229 7.88 20.03 -2.17
N ILE A 230 7.40 18.97 -1.50
CA ILE A 230 6.17 19.01 -0.72
C ILE A 230 6.42 19.80 0.58
N PRO A 231 5.57 20.76 0.96
CA PRO A 231 5.75 21.53 2.19
C PRO A 231 5.83 20.64 3.42
N TYR A 232 6.76 20.96 4.33
CA TYR A 232 7.00 20.18 5.55
C TYR A 232 5.72 20.04 6.39
N GLU A 233 4.91 21.09 6.50
CA GLU A 233 3.69 21.12 7.29
C GLU A 233 2.66 20.10 6.79
N VAL A 234 2.59 19.89 5.46
CA VAL A 234 1.71 18.89 4.86
C VAL A 234 2.18 17.48 5.21
N VAL A 235 3.48 17.22 5.15
CA VAL A 235 4.08 15.93 5.53
C VAL A 235 3.88 15.66 7.02
N ASP A 236 4.19 16.63 7.88
CA ASP A 236 4.05 16.51 9.34
C ASP A 236 2.59 16.29 9.74
N MET A 237 1.65 17.00 9.13
CA MET A 237 0.21 16.77 9.37
C MET A 237 -0.21 15.37 8.93
N GLY A 238 0.23 14.92 7.74
CA GLY A 238 -0.04 13.56 7.26
C GLY A 238 0.49 12.47 8.20
N VAL A 239 1.72 12.63 8.71
CA VAL A 239 2.29 11.73 9.72
C VAL A 239 1.43 11.73 10.99
N ARG A 240 1.08 12.91 11.52
CA ARG A 240 0.31 13.03 12.76
C ARG A 240 -1.07 12.40 12.64
N ASP A 241 -1.77 12.67 11.56
CA ASP A 241 -3.14 12.17 11.36
C ASP A 241 -3.14 10.65 11.17
N PHE A 242 -2.19 10.11 10.39
CA PHE A 242 -2.09 8.67 10.20
C PHE A 242 -1.68 7.94 11.49
N LEU A 243 -0.69 8.45 12.23
CA LEU A 243 -0.29 7.86 13.52
C LEU A 243 -1.40 7.96 14.57
N ARG A 244 -2.16 9.07 14.61
CA ARG A 244 -3.33 9.20 15.49
C ARG A 244 -4.42 8.18 15.13
N TYR A 245 -4.67 7.95 13.84
CA TYR A 245 -5.58 6.88 13.40
C TYR A 245 -5.13 5.49 13.88
N MET A 246 -3.82 5.29 14.00
CA MET A 246 -3.21 4.08 14.56
C MET A 246 -3.13 4.07 16.09
N ASN A 247 -3.70 5.08 16.77
CA ASN A 247 -3.62 5.28 18.22
C ASN A 247 -2.17 5.41 18.75
N VAL A 248 -1.25 5.87 17.92
CA VAL A 248 0.14 6.15 18.28
C VAL A 248 0.25 7.65 18.57
N ASN A 249 0.12 8.01 19.84
CA ASN A 249 0.14 9.41 20.29
C ASN A 249 1.54 9.88 20.74
N GLU A 250 2.48 8.94 20.93
CA GLU A 250 3.85 9.25 21.32
C GLU A 250 4.73 9.57 20.11
N TYR A 251 5.69 10.48 20.30
CA TYR A 251 6.66 10.80 19.27
C TYR A 251 7.51 9.58 18.90
N GLN A 252 7.56 9.26 17.61
CA GLN A 252 8.40 8.19 17.08
C GLN A 252 9.65 8.80 16.44
N ARG A 253 10.83 8.46 16.97
CA ARG A 253 12.11 8.75 16.30
C ARG A 253 12.31 7.72 15.18
N ALA A 254 12.65 8.17 13.98
CA ALA A 254 12.62 7.35 12.76
C ALA A 254 13.95 7.34 11.98
N ASP A 255 15.06 7.74 12.60
CA ASP A 255 16.36 7.88 11.92
C ASP A 255 16.86 6.54 11.34
N ASN A 256 16.67 5.45 12.08
CA ASN A 256 17.08 4.10 11.64
C ASN A 256 16.23 3.63 10.46
N GLU A 257 14.91 3.84 10.53
CA GLU A 257 13.97 3.47 9.48
C GLU A 257 14.16 4.31 8.22
N LEU A 258 14.43 5.61 8.35
CA LEU A 258 14.77 6.48 7.22
C LEU A 258 16.06 6.03 6.53
N LYS A 259 17.10 5.72 7.32
CA LYS A 259 18.35 5.18 6.77
C LYS A 259 18.11 3.86 6.02
N PHE A 260 17.33 2.96 6.62
CA PHE A 260 16.97 1.69 6.00
C PHE A 260 16.25 1.91 4.66
N LEU A 261 15.30 2.83 4.58
CA LEU A 261 14.60 3.13 3.33
C LEU A 261 15.58 3.62 2.25
N CYS A 262 16.53 4.50 2.58
CA CYS A 262 17.57 4.91 1.62
C CYS A 262 18.45 3.74 1.16
N ASP A 263 18.85 2.84 2.08
CA ASP A 263 19.65 1.66 1.74
C ASP A 263 18.86 0.68 0.85
N LEU A 264 17.57 0.48 1.15
CA LEU A 264 16.64 -0.32 0.34
C LEU A 264 16.41 0.29 -1.04
N GLU A 265 16.31 1.61 -1.13
CA GLU A 265 16.12 2.31 -2.40
C GLU A 265 17.29 2.08 -3.36
N ASN A 266 18.51 2.18 -2.82
CA ASN A 266 19.75 1.92 -3.54
C ASN A 266 19.83 0.46 -3.98
N GLU A 267 19.47 -0.48 -3.12
CA GLU A 267 19.47 -1.92 -3.46
C GLU A 267 18.50 -2.23 -4.59
N ILE A 268 17.26 -1.73 -4.51
CA ILE A 268 16.25 -1.90 -5.56
C ILE A 268 16.74 -1.30 -6.88
N ALA A 269 17.26 -0.08 -6.84
CA ALA A 269 17.78 0.60 -8.02
C ALA A 269 18.94 -0.18 -8.66
N ASN A 270 19.90 -0.64 -7.86
CA ASN A 270 21.05 -1.42 -8.33
C ASN A 270 20.65 -2.72 -9.02
N ILE A 271 19.65 -3.44 -8.48
CA ILE A 271 19.15 -4.67 -9.12
C ILE A 271 18.50 -4.33 -10.47
N ILE A 272 17.69 -3.27 -10.54
CA ILE A 272 17.00 -2.87 -11.77
C ILE A 272 18.00 -2.36 -12.83
N TYR A 273 19.02 -1.59 -12.44
CA TYR A 273 20.01 -1.03 -13.35
C TYR A 273 20.77 -2.10 -14.15
N LYS A 274 20.95 -3.30 -13.58
CA LYS A 274 21.59 -4.44 -14.30
C LYS A 274 20.95 -4.74 -15.66
N LYS A 275 19.68 -4.40 -15.86
CA LYS A 275 18.94 -4.69 -17.11
C LYS A 275 18.31 -3.47 -17.79
N PHE A 276 18.04 -2.42 -17.03
CA PHE A 276 17.26 -1.27 -17.49
C PHE A 276 18.01 0.07 -17.43
N ALA A 277 19.29 0.09 -17.05
CA ALA A 277 20.08 1.32 -17.11
C ALA A 277 20.07 1.89 -18.53
N ARG A 278 20.02 3.23 -18.65
CA ARG A 278 20.24 3.89 -19.94
C ARG A 278 21.65 3.59 -20.40
N VAL A 279 21.79 3.16 -21.64
CA VAL A 279 23.08 3.20 -22.33
C VAL A 279 23.28 4.67 -22.70
N VAL A 280 24.26 5.32 -22.06
CA VAL A 280 24.70 6.67 -22.39
C VAL A 280 25.81 6.59 -23.42
#